data_AF-A0A327STF9-F1
#
_entry.id   AF-A0A327STF9-F1
#
_cell.length_a   1.000
_cell.length_b   1.000
_cell.length_c   1.000
_cell.angle_alpha   90.00
_cell.angle_beta   90.00
_cell.angle_gamma   90.00
#
_symmetry.space_group_name_H-M   'P 1'
#
loop_
_entity.id
_entity.type
_entity.pdbx_description
1 polymer ?
#
loop_
_entity_poly.entity_id
_entity_poly.type
_entity_poly.pdbx_seq_one_letter_code
_entity_poly.pdbx_strand_id
1 'polypeptide(L)'
;MNKKHDVPALRPWQRLVGILHFERSTINYIFFYAVLIGLLGLTLPLGTTAIFNLLSNGSMYSSTYILIGVVLIGILIGGLLLIGQLTLVELVEQKIFARTALEFAYRLPRIKKAELSGEYPPELVNRFFDILTIQKGLAKLVVEMISSAVLIFFSAILLSFYHPVYMAFGIFITLVLAIVVALYYKDAVRTSIQESGYKYEVVAYLEDLAANLDHYRGNKSRMKEAMEKTDDITSRYLKARTGHFRILRKFFVSSIIIRAVLMGTLLLMGSYFVIDRQMTFGQFVAAEVIVVQISYAVEKLMTSMNTIFDMVTSAEKLAVVTDMELEDGQEVNHG
;
A
#
# COMPACT_ATOMS: atom_id res chain seq x y z
N MET A 1 1.78 26.93 -16.91
CA MET A 1 1.07 27.28 -18.17
C MET A 1 0.58 25.98 -18.79
N ASN A 2 -0.68 25.93 -19.23
CA ASN A 2 -1.40 24.70 -19.57
C ASN A 2 -1.07 24.27 -21.02
N LYS A 3 -0.09 23.38 -21.23
CA LYS A 3 0.10 22.71 -22.53
C LYS A 3 -0.79 21.46 -22.56
N LYS A 4 -1.70 21.41 -23.53
CA LYS A 4 -2.53 20.25 -23.85
C LYS A 4 -1.64 19.15 -24.43
N HIS A 5 -1.55 18.01 -23.76
CA HIS A 5 -1.21 16.74 -24.41
C HIS A 5 -2.52 16.12 -24.91
N ASP A 6 -2.65 15.95 -26.23
CA ASP A 6 -3.76 15.24 -26.90
C ASP A 6 -3.53 13.71 -26.94
N VAL A 7 -2.71 13.18 -26.02
CA VAL A 7 -2.74 11.75 -25.63
C VAL A 7 -3.75 11.67 -24.48
N PRO A 8 -4.76 10.78 -24.49
CA PRO A 8 -5.70 10.70 -23.39
C PRO A 8 -4.90 10.48 -22.10
N ALA A 9 -4.84 11.52 -21.26
CA ALA A 9 -4.04 11.51 -20.04
C ALA A 9 -4.44 10.28 -19.22
N LEU A 10 -3.56 9.29 -19.19
CA LEU A 10 -3.79 8.06 -18.45
C LEU A 10 -4.12 8.45 -17.01
N ARG A 11 -5.15 7.84 -16.44
CA ARG A 11 -5.48 8.09 -15.03
C ARG A 11 -4.24 7.72 -14.20
N PRO A 12 -3.91 8.44 -13.11
CA PRO A 12 -2.71 8.19 -12.32
C PRO A 12 -2.52 6.71 -11.91
N TRP A 13 -3.62 5.99 -11.64
CA TRP A 13 -3.61 4.56 -11.37
C TRP A 13 -3.19 3.69 -12.58
N GLN A 14 -3.61 4.05 -13.79
CA GLN A 14 -3.23 3.33 -15.01
C GLN A 14 -1.72 3.45 -15.27
N ARG A 15 -1.12 4.60 -14.94
CA ARG A 15 0.33 4.81 -15.03
C ARG A 15 1.09 3.89 -14.08
N LEU A 16 0.65 3.82 -12.81
CA LEU A 16 1.23 2.90 -11.84
C LEU A 16 1.13 1.44 -12.32
N VAL A 17 -0.03 1.04 -12.85
CA VAL A 17 -0.21 -0.31 -13.43
C VAL A 17 0.74 -0.54 -14.60
N GLY A 18 0.98 0.46 -15.46
CA GLY A 18 1.94 0.37 -16.57
C GLY A 18 3.37 0.05 -16.11
N ILE A 19 3.86 0.77 -15.09
CA ILE A 19 5.20 0.52 -14.51
C ILE A 19 5.29 -0.91 -13.95
N LEU A 20 4.26 -1.37 -13.25
CA LEU A 20 4.23 -2.70 -12.65
C LEU A 20 4.00 -3.82 -13.67
N HIS A 21 3.40 -3.53 -14.82
CA HIS A 21 3.08 -4.54 -15.83
C HIS A 21 4.33 -5.22 -16.40
N PHE A 22 5.45 -4.51 -16.46
CA PHE A 22 6.72 -5.07 -16.92
C PHE A 22 7.23 -6.23 -16.06
N GLU A 23 6.95 -6.20 -14.76
CA GLU A 23 7.34 -7.25 -13.82
C GLU A 23 6.16 -8.16 -13.44
N ARG A 24 5.09 -8.19 -14.26
CA ARG A 24 3.85 -8.95 -13.99
C ARG A 24 4.09 -10.41 -13.66
N SER A 25 5.08 -11.06 -14.30
CA SER A 25 5.37 -12.48 -14.06
C SER A 25 5.82 -12.68 -12.61
N THR A 26 6.81 -11.89 -12.18
CA THR A 26 7.31 -11.91 -10.79
C THR A 26 6.20 -11.50 -9.82
N ILE A 27 5.45 -10.44 -10.11
CA ILE A 27 4.33 -9.97 -9.27
C ILE A 27 3.26 -11.06 -9.09
N ASN A 28 2.95 -11.83 -10.12
CA ASN A 28 2.01 -12.95 -10.03
C ASN A 28 2.53 -14.06 -9.10
N TYR A 29 3.84 -14.35 -9.12
CA TYR A 29 4.42 -15.26 -8.13
C TYR A 29 4.31 -14.70 -6.71
N ILE A 30 4.53 -13.39 -6.52
CA ILE A 30 4.39 -12.81 -5.18
C ILE A 30 2.92 -12.90 -4.70
N PHE A 31 1.95 -12.73 -5.58
CA PHE A 31 0.53 -12.96 -5.29
C PHE A 31 0.24 -14.42 -4.92
N PHE A 32 0.79 -15.37 -5.68
CA PHE A 32 0.67 -16.81 -5.38
C PHE A 32 1.22 -17.15 -3.99
N TYR A 33 2.39 -16.59 -3.64
CA TYR A 33 2.97 -16.73 -2.30
C TYR A 33 2.07 -16.13 -1.22
N ALA A 34 1.51 -14.93 -1.45
CA ALA A 34 0.57 -14.30 -0.51
C ALA A 34 -0.64 -15.19 -0.23
N VAL A 35 -1.20 -15.82 -1.27
CA VAL A 35 -2.32 -16.77 -1.15
C VAL A 35 -1.94 -17.98 -0.30
N LEU A 36 -0.79 -18.61 -0.58
CA LEU A 36 -0.32 -19.76 0.20
C LEU A 36 -0.05 -19.39 1.66
N ILE A 37 0.59 -18.25 1.92
CA ILE A 37 0.85 -17.75 3.27
C ILE A 37 -0.46 -17.47 4.00
N GLY A 38 -1.44 -16.84 3.34
CA GLY A 38 -2.76 -16.57 3.92
C GLY A 38 -3.51 -17.85 4.28
N LEU A 39 -3.48 -18.87 3.42
CA LEU A 39 -4.05 -20.19 3.69
C LEU A 39 -3.36 -20.87 4.87
N LEU A 40 -2.02 -20.89 4.89
CA LEU A 40 -1.26 -21.47 6.00
C LEU A 40 -1.48 -20.69 7.31
N GLY A 41 -1.74 -19.39 7.24
CA GLY A 41 -2.11 -18.56 8.37
C GLY A 41 -3.38 -19.06 9.08
N LEU A 42 -4.31 -19.70 8.34
CA LEU A 42 -5.51 -20.31 8.93
C LEU A 42 -5.21 -21.59 9.74
N THR A 43 -4.01 -22.16 9.62
CA THR A 43 -3.60 -23.33 10.41
C THR A 43 -3.64 -23.03 11.90
N LEU A 44 -3.34 -21.79 12.30
CA LEU A 44 -3.33 -21.40 13.70
C LEU A 44 -4.75 -21.45 14.30
N PRO A 45 -5.77 -20.72 13.81
CA PRO A 45 -7.12 -20.80 14.35
C PRO A 45 -7.72 -22.21 14.23
N LEU A 46 -7.53 -22.92 13.11
CA LEU A 46 -8.04 -24.28 12.95
C LEU A 46 -7.37 -25.26 13.93
N GLY A 47 -6.05 -25.18 14.04
CA GLY A 47 -5.24 -26.03 14.91
C GLY A 47 -5.58 -25.81 16.38
N THR A 48 -5.66 -24.56 16.83
CA THR A 48 -6.03 -24.25 18.22
C THR A 48 -7.43 -24.74 18.56
N THR A 49 -8.39 -24.61 17.64
CA THR A 49 -9.76 -25.15 17.81
C THR A 49 -9.75 -26.65 18.02
N ALA A 50 -9.03 -27.37 17.16
CA ALA A 50 -8.99 -28.83 17.20
C ALA A 50 -8.25 -29.32 18.46
N ILE A 51 -7.14 -28.69 18.85
CA ILE A 51 -6.44 -28.96 20.11
C ILE A 51 -7.36 -28.72 21.31
N PHE A 52 -8.07 -27.58 21.33
CA PHE A 52 -8.98 -27.23 22.42
C PHE A 52 -10.10 -28.25 22.58
N ASN A 53 -10.72 -28.69 21.48
CA ASN A 53 -11.77 -29.70 21.50
C ASN A 53 -11.26 -31.05 22.03
N LEU A 54 -10.06 -31.48 21.62
CA LEU A 54 -9.44 -32.71 22.13
C LEU A 54 -9.16 -32.65 23.63
N LEU A 55 -8.66 -31.50 24.11
CA LEU A 55 -8.37 -31.29 25.54
C LEU A 55 -9.64 -31.22 26.38
N SER A 56 -10.68 -30.55 25.87
CA SER A 56 -11.97 -30.39 26.56
C SER A 56 -12.73 -31.71 26.74
N ASN A 57 -12.44 -32.72 25.92
CA ASN A 57 -12.98 -34.08 26.06
C ASN A 57 -12.21 -34.93 27.09
N GLY A 58 -11.31 -34.35 27.87
CA GLY A 58 -10.60 -35.02 28.96
C GLY A 58 -9.50 -35.98 28.50
N SER A 59 -9.09 -35.88 27.24
CA SER A 59 -8.15 -36.82 26.64
C SER A 59 -6.91 -36.15 26.08
N MET A 60 -5.82 -36.18 26.85
CA MET A 60 -4.47 -35.96 26.30
C MET A 60 -4.02 -37.23 25.57
N TYR A 61 -4.58 -37.46 24.38
CA TYR A 61 -4.13 -38.53 23.50
C TYR A 61 -2.86 -38.11 22.74
N SER A 62 -2.08 -39.10 22.27
CA SER A 62 -0.92 -38.86 21.38
C SER A 62 -1.28 -38.03 20.14
N SER A 63 -2.55 -38.05 19.70
CA SER A 63 -3.06 -37.23 18.59
C SER A 63 -2.94 -35.72 18.85
N THR A 64 -3.05 -35.26 20.10
CA THR A 64 -2.90 -33.83 20.44
C THR A 64 -1.48 -33.34 20.16
N TYR A 65 -0.46 -34.12 20.55
CA TYR A 65 0.94 -33.78 20.28
C TYR A 65 1.26 -33.82 18.78
N ILE A 66 0.69 -34.78 18.04
CA ILE A 66 0.82 -34.85 16.58
C ILE A 66 0.24 -33.59 15.94
N LEU A 67 -0.96 -33.16 16.36
CA LEU A 67 -1.61 -31.96 15.85
C LEU A 67 -0.82 -30.69 16.16
N ILE A 68 -0.27 -30.55 17.36
CA ILE A 68 0.66 -29.46 17.70
C ILE A 68 1.86 -29.47 16.75
N GLY A 69 2.45 -30.63 16.50
CA GLY A 69 3.55 -30.77 15.54
C GLY A 69 3.17 -30.30 14.13
N VAL A 70 1.99 -30.67 13.63
CA VAL A 70 1.48 -30.24 12.33
C VAL A 70 1.31 -28.71 12.28
N VAL A 71 0.76 -28.09 13.33
CA VAL A 71 0.59 -26.63 13.41
C VAL A 71 1.96 -25.92 13.38
N LEU A 72 2.93 -26.40 14.16
CA LEU A 72 4.27 -25.84 14.19
C LEU A 72 4.98 -25.96 12.83
N ILE A 73 4.86 -27.10 12.16
CA ILE A 73 5.39 -27.29 10.79
C ILE A 73 4.71 -26.31 9.83
N GLY A 74 3.39 -26.13 9.91
CA GLY A 74 2.66 -25.15 9.09
C GLY A 74 3.17 -23.72 9.27
N ILE A 75 3.46 -23.31 10.51
CA ILE A 75 4.07 -22.00 10.82
C ILE A 75 5.46 -21.88 10.19
N LEU A 76 6.30 -22.90 10.32
CA LEU A 76 7.65 -22.90 9.73
C LEU A 76 7.60 -22.80 8.20
N ILE A 77 6.73 -23.57 7.54
CA ILE A 77 6.53 -23.51 6.09
C ILE A 77 6.04 -22.11 5.69
N GLY A 78 5.09 -21.53 6.42
CA GLY A 78 4.61 -20.17 6.18
C GLY A 78 5.73 -19.13 6.28
N GLY A 79 6.62 -19.26 7.26
CA GLY A 79 7.81 -18.41 7.40
C GLY A 79 8.81 -18.56 6.24
N LEU A 80 9.07 -19.78 5.78
CA LEU A 80 9.93 -20.02 4.61
C LEU A 80 9.34 -19.42 3.33
N LEU A 81 8.02 -19.56 3.13
CA LEU A 81 7.33 -18.91 2.02
C LEU A 81 7.43 -17.38 2.12
N LEU A 82 7.28 -16.80 3.31
CA LEU A 82 7.44 -15.36 3.50
C LEU A 82 8.85 -14.88 3.09
N ILE A 83 9.91 -15.62 3.43
CA ILE A 83 11.28 -15.30 2.99
C ILE A 83 11.38 -15.33 1.46
N GLY A 84 10.78 -16.34 0.82
CA GLY A 84 10.72 -16.41 -0.65
C GLY A 84 9.95 -15.24 -1.26
N GLN A 85 8.83 -14.86 -0.65
CA GLN A 85 8.00 -13.72 -1.06
C GLN A 85 8.80 -12.41 -1.01
N LEU A 86 9.53 -12.17 0.09
CA LEU A 86 10.36 -10.98 0.28
C LEU A 86 11.54 -10.94 -0.71
N THR A 87 12.16 -12.10 -0.99
CA THR A 87 13.20 -12.21 -2.01
C THR A 87 12.69 -11.81 -3.40
N LEU A 88 11.47 -12.25 -3.77
CA LEU A 88 10.87 -11.87 -5.05
C LEU A 88 10.56 -10.37 -5.12
N VAL A 89 10.09 -9.77 -4.03
CA VAL A 89 9.85 -8.32 -3.94
C VAL A 89 11.14 -7.55 -4.17
N GLU A 90 12.23 -7.92 -3.48
CA GLU A 90 13.56 -7.31 -3.65
C GLU A 90 14.04 -7.35 -5.11
N LEU A 91 13.86 -8.50 -5.78
CA LEU A 91 14.22 -8.63 -7.20
C LEU A 91 13.40 -7.68 -8.09
N VAL A 92 12.11 -7.49 -7.80
CA VAL A 92 11.28 -6.54 -8.56
C VAL A 92 11.74 -5.11 -8.30
N GLU A 93 12.04 -4.74 -7.05
CA GLU A 93 12.55 -3.42 -6.72
C GLU A 93 13.84 -3.11 -7.49
N GLN A 94 14.82 -4.03 -7.48
CA GLN A 94 16.09 -3.85 -8.19
C GLN A 94 15.88 -3.64 -9.70
N LYS A 95 15.02 -4.46 -10.32
CA LYS A 95 14.72 -4.36 -11.76
C LYS A 95 14.03 -3.06 -12.12
N ILE A 96 13.05 -2.63 -11.32
CA ILE A 96 12.32 -1.38 -11.53
C ILE A 96 13.30 -0.20 -11.50
N PHE A 97 14.22 -0.16 -10.54
CA PHE A 97 15.24 0.90 -10.46
C PHE A 97 16.18 0.89 -11.66
N ALA A 98 16.78 -0.26 -11.96
CA ALA A 98 17.74 -0.38 -13.06
C ALA A 98 17.11 0.01 -14.40
N ARG A 99 15.88 -0.46 -14.68
CA ARG A 99 15.13 -0.14 -15.89
C ARG A 99 14.84 1.36 -15.98
N THR A 100 14.33 1.96 -14.90
CA THR A 100 13.99 3.38 -14.88
C THR A 100 15.24 4.25 -15.03
N ALA A 101 16.36 3.88 -14.39
CA ALA A 101 17.61 4.61 -14.52
C ALA A 101 18.15 4.59 -15.96
N LEU A 102 18.11 3.43 -16.61
CA LEU A 102 18.49 3.29 -18.02
C LEU A 102 17.55 4.06 -18.95
N GLU A 103 16.24 4.07 -18.66
CA GLU A 103 15.25 4.83 -19.42
C GLU A 103 15.49 6.35 -19.30
N PHE A 104 15.75 6.86 -18.09
CA PHE A 104 16.10 8.27 -17.88
C PHE A 104 17.38 8.63 -18.64
N ALA A 105 18.44 7.80 -18.53
CA ALA A 105 19.69 8.02 -19.25
C ALA A 105 19.51 7.98 -20.78
N TYR A 106 18.59 7.15 -21.29
CA TYR A 106 18.27 7.07 -22.72
C TYR A 106 17.44 8.27 -23.20
N ARG A 107 16.40 8.67 -22.44
CA ARG A 107 15.44 9.69 -22.87
C ARG A 107 15.96 11.09 -22.68
N LEU A 108 16.56 11.44 -21.54
CA LEU A 108 16.94 12.81 -21.20
C LEU A 108 17.74 13.53 -22.31
N PRO A 109 18.78 12.92 -22.92
CA PRO A 109 19.54 13.57 -24.00
C PRO A 109 18.77 13.69 -25.32
N ARG A 110 17.66 12.96 -25.47
CA ARG A 110 16.86 12.85 -26.70
C ARG A 110 15.54 13.61 -26.63
N ILE A 111 15.20 14.25 -25.51
CA ILE A 111 13.97 15.05 -25.39
C ILE A 111 14.04 16.26 -26.33
N LYS A 112 12.96 16.52 -27.08
CA LYS A 112 12.87 17.69 -27.96
C LYS A 112 13.09 18.98 -27.17
N LYS A 113 13.91 19.89 -27.72
CA LYS A 113 14.12 21.22 -27.11
C LYS A 113 12.84 22.00 -26.83
N ALA A 114 11.79 21.79 -27.64
CA ALA A 114 10.48 22.43 -27.47
C ALA A 114 9.74 21.97 -26.18
N GLU A 115 9.99 20.75 -25.72
CA GLU A 115 9.44 20.20 -24.48
C GLU A 115 10.21 20.69 -23.24
N LEU A 116 11.51 20.95 -23.39
CA LEU A 116 12.34 21.54 -22.32
C LEU A 116 12.17 23.05 -22.14
N SER A 117 11.46 23.71 -23.06
CA SER A 117 11.26 25.16 -23.01
C SER A 117 10.39 25.57 -21.82
N GLY A 118 11.01 26.19 -20.82
CA GLY A 118 10.34 26.65 -19.58
C GLY A 118 10.41 25.65 -18.43
N GLU A 119 11.11 24.53 -18.61
CA GLU A 119 11.39 23.54 -17.58
C GLU A 119 12.85 23.69 -17.10
N TYR A 120 13.11 23.41 -15.81
CA TYR A 120 14.46 23.36 -15.28
C TYR A 120 14.97 21.91 -15.28
N PRO A 121 15.95 21.54 -16.11
CA PRO A 121 16.35 20.13 -16.28
C PRO A 121 16.75 19.40 -14.99
N PRO A 122 17.44 20.02 -14.01
CA PRO A 122 17.68 19.37 -12.71
C PRO A 122 16.39 19.00 -11.95
N GLU A 123 15.33 19.82 -12.04
CA GLU A 123 14.03 19.48 -11.45
C GLU A 123 13.41 18.23 -12.09
N LEU A 124 13.57 18.06 -13.41
CA LEU A 124 13.12 16.86 -14.12
C LEU A 124 13.86 15.62 -13.62
N VAL A 125 15.18 15.73 -13.40
CA VAL A 125 15.99 14.62 -12.85
C VAL A 125 15.57 14.27 -11.42
N ASN A 126 15.18 15.25 -10.59
CA ASN A 126 14.69 14.97 -9.23
C ASN A 126 13.48 14.04 -9.18
N ARG A 127 12.67 14.01 -10.25
CA ARG A 127 11.53 13.10 -10.37
C ARG A 127 11.96 11.64 -10.47
N PHE A 128 13.23 11.36 -10.80
CA PHE A 128 13.79 10.01 -10.69
C PHE A 128 13.64 9.45 -9.27
N PHE A 129 13.77 10.29 -8.23
CA PHE A 129 13.64 9.83 -6.84
C PHE A 129 12.24 9.32 -6.48
N ASP A 130 11.20 9.63 -7.26
CA ASP A 130 9.87 9.04 -7.07
C ASP A 130 9.86 7.52 -7.30
N ILE A 131 10.87 6.97 -8.00
CA ILE A 131 11.02 5.52 -8.11
C ILE A 131 11.20 4.85 -6.76
N LEU A 132 11.87 5.51 -5.82
CA LEU A 132 12.10 4.98 -4.46
C LEU A 132 10.79 4.86 -3.69
N THR A 133 9.86 5.79 -3.91
CA THR A 133 8.50 5.73 -3.34
C THR A 133 7.72 4.57 -3.95
N ILE A 134 7.83 4.36 -5.26
CA ILE A 134 7.17 3.24 -5.95
C ILE A 134 7.74 1.90 -5.48
N GLN A 135 9.06 1.75 -5.33
CA GLN A 135 9.69 0.52 -4.84
C GLN A 135 9.22 0.17 -3.42
N LYS A 136 9.44 1.08 -2.45
CA LYS A 136 9.01 0.87 -1.06
C LYS A 136 7.50 0.66 -0.96
N GLY A 137 6.75 1.36 -1.81
CA GLY A 137 5.32 1.21 -1.90
C GLY A 137 4.90 -0.16 -2.43
N LEU A 138 5.62 -0.70 -3.40
CA LEU A 138 5.36 -2.03 -3.97
C LEU A 138 5.58 -3.12 -2.92
N ALA A 139 6.70 -3.08 -2.19
CA ALA A 139 6.93 -4.01 -1.08
C ALA A 139 5.77 -3.97 -0.08
N LYS A 140 5.35 -2.77 0.32
CA LYS A 140 4.25 -2.62 1.27
C LYS A 140 2.91 -3.09 0.69
N LEU A 141 2.58 -2.72 -0.54
CA LEU A 141 1.35 -3.12 -1.22
C LEU A 141 1.26 -4.64 -1.32
N VAL A 142 2.31 -5.27 -1.81
CA VAL A 142 2.29 -6.69 -2.12
C VAL A 142 2.40 -7.55 -0.86
N VAL A 143 3.28 -7.19 0.07
CA VAL A 143 3.48 -7.99 1.30
C VAL A 143 2.39 -7.73 2.31
N GLU A 144 1.97 -6.47 2.50
CA GLU A 144 1.03 -6.13 3.56
C GLU A 144 -0.40 -6.15 3.07
N MET A 145 -0.71 -5.44 1.99
CA MET A 145 -2.09 -5.24 1.59
C MET A 145 -2.69 -6.45 0.91
N ILE A 146 -1.99 -7.06 -0.04
CA ILE A 146 -2.47 -8.28 -0.70
C ILE A 146 -2.62 -9.40 0.34
N SER A 147 -1.62 -9.60 1.20
CA SER A 147 -1.72 -10.60 2.27
C SER A 147 -2.86 -10.32 3.24
N SER A 148 -3.12 -9.05 3.59
CA SER A 148 -4.27 -8.69 4.44
C SER A 148 -5.60 -8.94 3.72
N ALA A 149 -5.71 -8.63 2.43
CA ALA A 149 -6.92 -8.88 1.65
C ALA A 149 -7.19 -10.39 1.50
N VAL A 150 -6.15 -11.17 1.19
CA VAL A 150 -6.19 -12.64 1.14
C VAL A 150 -6.60 -13.22 2.50
N LEU A 151 -5.99 -12.75 3.58
CA LEU A 151 -6.30 -13.20 4.94
C LEU A 151 -7.76 -12.89 5.29
N ILE A 152 -8.25 -11.67 5.03
CA ILE A 152 -9.65 -11.29 5.26
C ILE A 152 -10.59 -12.19 4.46
N PHE A 153 -10.28 -12.44 3.18
CA PHE A 153 -11.08 -13.28 2.30
C PHE A 153 -11.18 -14.72 2.81
N PHE A 154 -10.05 -15.37 3.07
CA PHE A 154 -10.05 -16.75 3.58
C PHE A 154 -10.57 -16.86 5.02
N SER A 155 -10.34 -15.84 5.85
CA SER A 155 -10.90 -15.78 7.20
C SER A 155 -12.42 -15.62 7.18
N ALA A 156 -12.98 -14.84 6.26
CA ALA A 156 -14.41 -14.70 6.07
C ALA A 156 -15.05 -16.02 5.60
N ILE A 157 -14.39 -16.74 4.69
CA ILE A 157 -14.80 -18.10 4.30
C ILE A 157 -14.74 -19.03 5.51
N LEU A 158 -13.65 -19.02 6.28
CA LEU A 158 -13.50 -19.86 7.45
C LEU A 158 -14.59 -19.58 8.51
N LEU A 159 -14.88 -18.30 8.76
CA LEU A 159 -15.96 -17.86 9.63
C LEU A 159 -17.33 -18.40 9.22
N SER A 160 -17.57 -18.54 7.91
CA SER A 160 -18.82 -19.06 7.38
C SER A 160 -19.11 -20.51 7.77
N PHE A 161 -18.08 -21.31 8.07
CA PHE A 161 -18.24 -22.69 8.54
C PHE A 161 -18.66 -22.78 10.02
N TYR A 162 -18.53 -21.70 10.80
CA TYR A 162 -18.93 -21.70 12.20
C TYR A 162 -20.42 -21.36 12.40
N HIS A 163 -20.94 -20.37 11.67
CA HIS A 163 -22.36 -20.01 11.73
C HIS A 163 -22.79 -19.17 10.50
N PRO A 164 -24.02 -19.34 9.96
CA PRO A 164 -24.50 -18.54 8.82
C PRO A 164 -24.45 -17.02 9.04
N VAL A 165 -24.68 -16.56 10.27
CA VAL A 165 -24.58 -15.12 10.61
C VAL A 165 -23.16 -14.60 10.40
N TYR A 166 -22.13 -15.42 10.66
CA TYR A 166 -20.74 -15.02 10.41
C TYR A 166 -20.39 -14.98 8.93
N MET A 167 -21.07 -15.74 8.08
CA MET A 167 -20.97 -15.60 6.61
C MET A 167 -21.46 -14.21 6.16
N ALA A 168 -22.67 -13.84 6.60
CA ALA A 168 -23.25 -12.52 6.31
C ALA A 168 -22.34 -11.40 6.84
N PHE A 169 -21.75 -11.62 8.02
CA PHE A 169 -20.80 -10.69 8.62
C PHE A 169 -19.50 -10.54 7.80
N GLY A 170 -18.93 -11.65 7.32
CA GLY A 170 -17.78 -11.64 6.41
C GLY A 170 -18.02 -10.79 5.16
N ILE A 171 -19.17 -11.00 4.50
CA ILE A 171 -19.59 -10.23 3.32
C ILE A 171 -19.78 -8.75 3.67
N PHE A 172 -20.44 -8.47 4.79
CA PHE A 172 -20.66 -7.11 5.28
C PHE A 172 -19.34 -6.35 5.47
N ILE A 173 -18.33 -6.98 6.08
CA ILE A 173 -17.01 -6.37 6.27
C ILE A 173 -16.38 -6.04 4.93
N THR A 174 -16.33 -6.98 3.99
CA THR A 174 -15.76 -6.76 2.65
C THR A 174 -16.45 -5.58 1.96
N LEU A 175 -17.77 -5.51 2.04
CA LEU A 175 -18.55 -4.41 1.47
C LEU A 175 -18.23 -3.06 2.13
N VAL A 176 -18.19 -3.00 3.46
CA VAL A 176 -17.88 -1.78 4.21
C VAL A 176 -16.47 -1.29 3.88
N LEU A 177 -15.48 -2.18 3.78
CA LEU A 177 -14.12 -1.82 3.38
C LEU A 177 -14.10 -1.19 1.98
N ALA A 178 -14.80 -1.81 1.02
CA ALA A 178 -14.90 -1.29 -0.34
C ALA A 178 -15.56 0.11 -0.38
N ILE A 179 -16.62 0.31 0.41
CA ILE A 179 -17.32 1.60 0.54
C ILE A 179 -16.39 2.66 1.13
N VAL A 180 -15.69 2.36 2.24
CA VAL A 180 -14.77 3.31 2.88
C VAL A 180 -13.68 3.76 1.92
N VAL A 181 -13.08 2.83 1.18
CA VAL A 181 -12.08 3.14 0.16
C VAL A 181 -12.69 4.00 -0.95
N ALA A 182 -13.84 3.61 -1.50
CA ALA A 182 -14.49 4.34 -2.58
C ALA A 182 -14.88 5.77 -2.19
N LEU A 183 -15.34 5.98 -0.96
CA LEU A 183 -15.75 7.30 -0.44
C LEU A 183 -14.57 8.28 -0.33
N TYR A 184 -13.39 7.81 0.10
CA TYR A 184 -12.26 8.68 0.39
C TYR A 184 -11.18 8.71 -0.70
N TYR A 185 -11.21 7.78 -1.66
CA TYR A 185 -10.18 7.63 -2.70
C TYR A 185 -9.90 8.92 -3.48
N LYS A 186 -10.94 9.58 -4.00
CA LYS A 186 -10.77 10.77 -4.86
C LYS A 186 -10.10 11.93 -4.12
N ASP A 187 -10.57 12.20 -2.90
CA ASP A 187 -10.02 13.26 -2.05
C ASP A 187 -8.58 12.94 -1.63
N ALA A 188 -8.29 11.68 -1.33
CA ALA A 188 -6.97 11.24 -0.89
C ALA A 188 -5.92 11.39 -2.00
N VAL A 189 -6.22 10.95 -3.23
CA VAL A 189 -5.34 11.13 -4.39
C VAL A 189 -5.13 12.62 -4.68
N ARG A 190 -6.20 13.41 -4.72
CA ARG A 190 -6.10 14.86 -4.99
C ARG A 190 -5.21 15.57 -3.98
N THR A 191 -5.39 15.29 -2.69
CA THR A 191 -4.62 15.94 -1.62
C THR A 191 -3.17 15.46 -1.58
N SER A 192 -2.89 14.19 -1.89
CA SER A 192 -1.52 13.65 -2.04
C SER A 192 -0.77 14.33 -3.20
N ILE A 193 -1.43 14.49 -4.37
CA ILE A 193 -0.83 15.20 -5.52
C ILE A 193 -0.51 16.66 -5.17
N GLN A 194 -1.43 17.35 -4.50
CA GLN A 194 -1.23 18.74 -4.09
C GLN A 194 -0.08 18.89 -3.08
N GLU A 195 -0.04 18.02 -2.07
CA GLU A 195 1.05 17.97 -1.10
C GLU A 195 2.41 17.75 -1.78
N SER A 196 2.49 16.75 -2.67
CA SER A 196 3.71 16.44 -3.42
C SER A 196 4.12 17.61 -4.31
N GLY A 197 3.17 18.33 -4.92
CA GLY A 197 3.44 19.54 -5.70
C GLY A 197 4.24 20.59 -4.92
N TYR A 198 3.79 20.95 -3.71
CA TYR A 198 4.52 21.91 -2.88
C TYR A 198 5.85 21.37 -2.37
N LYS A 199 5.96 20.06 -2.11
CA LYS A 199 7.25 19.42 -1.77
C LYS A 199 8.30 19.65 -2.85
N TYR A 200 7.92 19.48 -4.12
CA TYR A 200 8.79 19.74 -5.27
C TYR A 200 9.11 21.23 -5.43
N GLU A 201 8.15 22.12 -5.21
CA GLU A 201 8.36 23.58 -5.26
C GLU A 201 9.41 24.03 -4.23
N VAL A 202 9.39 23.47 -3.01
CA VAL A 202 10.43 23.74 -2.00
C VAL A 202 11.80 23.29 -2.49
N VAL A 203 11.92 22.06 -3.02
CA VAL A 203 13.20 21.52 -3.51
C VAL A 203 13.75 22.37 -4.66
N ALA A 204 12.92 22.67 -5.67
CA ALA A 204 13.33 23.47 -6.82
C ALA A 204 13.84 24.86 -6.39
N TYR A 205 13.19 25.48 -5.40
CA TYR A 205 13.63 26.77 -4.88
C TYR A 205 14.97 26.68 -4.13
N LEU A 206 15.18 25.64 -3.32
CA LEU A 206 16.44 25.42 -2.63
C LEU A 206 17.59 25.10 -3.60
N GLU A 207 17.31 24.42 -4.70
CA GLU A 207 18.29 24.18 -5.77
C GLU A 207 18.69 25.47 -6.49
N ASP A 208 17.72 26.35 -6.80
CA ASP A 208 18.00 27.66 -7.39
C ASP A 208 18.85 28.54 -6.45
N LEU A 209 18.56 28.49 -5.14
CA LEU A 209 19.38 29.13 -4.12
C LEU A 209 20.81 28.55 -4.09
N ALA A 210 20.94 27.23 -4.15
CA ALA A 210 22.23 26.54 -4.14
C ALA A 210 23.05 26.82 -5.41
N ALA A 211 22.40 26.96 -6.56
CA ALA A 211 23.05 27.33 -7.82
C ALA A 211 23.61 28.77 -7.79
N ASN A 212 23.04 29.64 -6.95
CA ASN A 212 23.36 31.07 -6.92
C ASN A 212 23.90 31.56 -5.56
N LEU A 213 24.59 30.71 -4.80
CA LEU A 213 25.01 31.01 -3.41
C LEU A 213 25.75 32.35 -3.25
N ASP A 214 26.63 32.70 -4.18
CA ASP A 214 27.41 33.95 -4.11
C ASP A 214 26.53 35.20 -4.28
N HIS A 215 25.36 35.08 -4.91
CA HIS A 215 24.37 36.16 -5.00
C HIS A 215 23.77 36.54 -3.64
N TYR A 216 23.68 35.57 -2.72
CA TYR A 216 23.08 35.72 -1.39
C TYR A 216 24.13 35.97 -0.31
N ARG A 217 25.33 35.38 -0.44
CA ARG A 217 26.39 35.43 0.57
C ARG A 217 26.80 36.88 0.88
N GLY A 218 26.80 37.23 2.18
CA GLY A 218 27.19 38.57 2.65
C GLY A 218 26.14 39.67 2.44
N ASN A 219 25.04 39.41 1.74
CA ASN A 219 23.95 40.36 1.54
C ASN A 219 22.76 40.02 2.46
N LYS A 220 22.64 40.75 3.59
CA LYS A 220 21.58 40.53 4.59
C LYS A 220 20.16 40.61 4.01
N SER A 221 19.91 41.52 3.05
CA SER A 221 18.59 41.69 2.44
C SER A 221 18.20 40.46 1.64
N ARG A 222 19.12 39.94 0.82
CA ARG A 222 18.88 38.76 -0.02
C ARG A 222 18.78 37.48 0.81
N MET A 223 19.57 37.34 1.87
CA MET A 223 19.41 36.21 2.79
C MET A 223 18.04 36.23 3.49
N LYS A 224 17.51 37.42 3.82
CA LYS A 224 16.16 37.58 4.37
C LYS A 224 15.08 37.21 3.35
N GLU A 225 15.18 37.70 2.13
CA GLU A 225 14.29 37.35 1.02
C GLU A 225 14.29 35.83 0.76
N ALA A 226 15.47 35.20 0.79
CA ALA A 226 15.62 33.76 0.65
C ALA A 226 14.80 32.99 1.69
N MET A 227 14.89 33.44 2.95
CA MET A 227 14.16 32.87 4.06
C MET A 227 12.65 33.10 3.94
N GLU A 228 12.21 34.32 3.62
CA GLU A 228 10.79 34.69 3.50
C GLU A 228 10.09 33.87 2.39
N LYS A 229 10.76 33.68 1.24
CA LYS A 229 10.22 32.86 0.16
C LYS A 229 10.19 31.37 0.53
N THR A 230 11.21 30.87 1.24
CA THR A 230 11.18 29.50 1.77
C THR A 230 10.02 29.29 2.74
N ASP A 231 9.80 30.26 3.64
CA ASP A 231 8.71 30.24 4.62
C ASP A 231 7.33 30.22 3.94
N ASP A 232 7.11 31.03 2.89
CA ASP A 232 5.84 31.03 2.13
C ASP A 232 5.55 29.66 1.50
N ILE A 233 6.51 29.10 0.74
CA ILE A 233 6.31 27.82 0.05
C ILE A 233 6.12 26.70 1.07
N THR A 234 6.90 26.70 2.16
CA THR A 234 6.79 25.71 3.24
C THR A 234 5.44 25.82 3.95
N SER A 235 4.93 27.03 4.19
CA SER A 235 3.60 27.26 4.77
C SER A 235 2.49 26.67 3.90
N ARG A 236 2.60 26.78 2.56
CA ARG A 236 1.68 26.13 1.61
C ARG A 236 1.78 24.61 1.67
N TYR A 237 2.99 24.06 1.73
CA TYR A 237 3.20 22.61 1.95
C TYR A 237 2.55 22.13 3.25
N LEU A 238 2.76 22.81 4.38
CA LEU A 238 2.21 22.41 5.67
C LEU A 238 0.68 22.41 5.68
N LYS A 239 0.05 23.40 5.03
CA LYS A 239 -1.42 23.44 4.83
C LYS A 239 -1.89 22.25 4.01
N ALA A 240 -1.21 21.92 2.90
CA ALA A 240 -1.55 20.77 2.06
C ALA A 240 -1.37 19.44 2.80
N ARG A 241 -0.25 19.24 3.52
CA ARG A 241 0.04 18.06 4.34
C ARG A 241 -1.02 17.85 5.42
N THR A 242 -1.43 18.92 6.10
CA THR A 242 -2.50 18.87 7.11
C THR A 242 -3.85 18.49 6.47
N GLY A 243 -4.13 19.02 5.28
CA GLY A 243 -5.30 18.67 4.48
C GLY A 243 -5.32 17.19 4.10
N HIS A 244 -4.20 16.66 3.60
CA HIS A 244 -4.06 15.25 3.25
C HIS A 244 -4.21 14.34 4.48
N PHE A 245 -3.52 14.67 5.58
CA PHE A 245 -3.62 13.93 6.83
C PHE A 245 -5.04 13.89 7.39
N ARG A 246 -5.85 14.94 7.19
CA ARG A 246 -7.26 14.93 7.58
C ARG A 246 -8.07 13.85 6.84
N ILE A 247 -7.74 13.55 5.58
CA ILE A 247 -8.37 12.46 4.83
C ILE A 247 -7.87 11.11 5.35
N LEU A 248 -6.56 10.95 5.57
CA LEU A 248 -5.98 9.73 6.16
C LEU A 248 -6.59 9.43 7.54
N ARG A 249 -6.83 10.45 8.35
CA ARG A 249 -7.55 10.34 9.64
C ARG A 249 -8.92 9.68 9.50
N LYS A 250 -9.65 9.92 8.39
CA LYS A 250 -10.93 9.26 8.15
C LYS A 250 -10.77 7.75 7.95
N PHE A 251 -9.72 7.30 7.25
CA PHE A 251 -9.40 5.87 7.12
C PHE A 251 -9.07 5.24 8.48
N PHE A 252 -8.24 5.89 9.29
CA PHE A 252 -7.91 5.40 10.65
C PHE A 252 -9.15 5.31 11.54
N VAL A 253 -9.99 6.35 11.57
CA VAL A 253 -11.25 6.34 12.34
C VAL A 253 -12.19 5.25 11.84
N SER A 254 -12.31 5.07 10.52
CA SER A 254 -13.14 3.99 9.95
C SER A 254 -12.63 2.61 10.37
N SER A 255 -11.32 2.39 10.40
CA SER A 255 -10.72 1.15 10.90
C SER A 255 -11.10 0.88 12.36
N ILE A 256 -11.04 1.89 13.22
CA ILE A 256 -11.39 1.74 14.65
C ILE A 256 -12.87 1.38 14.80
N ILE A 257 -13.75 2.06 14.07
CA ILE A 257 -15.20 1.78 14.09
C ILE A 257 -15.48 0.35 13.60
N ILE A 258 -14.90 -0.06 12.47
CA ILE A 258 -15.05 -1.41 11.93
C ILE A 258 -14.58 -2.44 12.97
N ARG A 259 -13.41 -2.24 13.57
CA ARG A 259 -12.85 -3.13 14.60
C ARG A 259 -13.74 -3.23 15.84
N ALA A 260 -14.30 -2.12 16.30
CA ALA A 260 -15.23 -2.13 17.43
C ALA A 260 -16.52 -2.90 17.11
N VAL A 261 -17.07 -2.71 15.91
CA VAL A 261 -18.26 -3.45 15.42
C VAL A 261 -17.94 -4.94 15.24
N LEU A 262 -16.77 -5.27 14.68
CA LEU A 262 -16.24 -6.63 14.55
C LEU A 262 -16.23 -7.37 15.88
N MET A 263 -15.54 -6.79 16.86
CA MET A 263 -15.40 -7.40 18.18
C MET A 263 -16.73 -7.45 18.93
N GLY A 264 -17.50 -6.36 18.92
CA GLY A 264 -18.80 -6.29 19.60
C GLY A 264 -19.79 -7.32 19.05
N THR A 265 -19.88 -7.46 17.72
CA THR A 265 -20.77 -8.44 17.09
C THR A 265 -20.38 -9.86 17.43
N LEU A 266 -19.08 -10.19 17.34
CA LEU A 266 -18.57 -11.49 17.74
C LEU A 266 -18.91 -11.80 19.21
N LEU A 267 -18.61 -10.89 20.13
CA LEU A 267 -18.80 -11.14 21.56
C LEU A 267 -20.28 -11.29 21.91
N LEU A 268 -21.15 -10.41 21.41
CA LEU A 268 -22.59 -10.46 21.69
C LEU A 268 -23.25 -11.67 21.03
N MET A 269 -23.11 -11.81 19.71
CA MET A 269 -23.77 -12.89 18.96
C MET A 269 -23.12 -14.24 19.23
N GLY A 270 -21.80 -14.28 19.33
CA GLY A 270 -21.08 -15.52 19.65
C GLY A 270 -21.41 -16.05 21.04
N SER A 271 -21.49 -15.17 22.06
CA SER A 271 -21.95 -15.59 23.39
C SER A 271 -23.38 -16.13 23.35
N TYR A 272 -24.26 -15.46 22.60
CA TYR A 272 -25.64 -15.92 22.41
C TYR A 272 -25.70 -17.31 21.75
N PHE A 273 -24.95 -17.53 20.66
CA PHE A 273 -24.92 -18.83 19.96
C PHE A 273 -24.32 -19.96 20.82
N VAL A 274 -23.39 -19.65 21.71
CA VAL A 274 -22.87 -20.63 22.67
C VAL A 274 -23.92 -21.00 23.71
N ILE A 275 -24.64 -20.02 24.25
CA ILE A 275 -25.72 -20.25 25.24
C ILE A 275 -26.83 -21.10 24.62
N ASP A 276 -27.24 -20.78 23.38
CA ASP A 276 -28.28 -21.49 22.65
C ASP A 276 -27.80 -22.81 22.04
N ARG A 277 -26.54 -23.21 22.32
CA ARG A 277 -25.92 -24.45 21.82
C ARG A 277 -25.87 -24.56 20.29
N GLN A 278 -25.95 -23.44 19.59
CA GLN A 278 -25.74 -23.36 18.13
C GLN A 278 -24.26 -23.40 17.76
N MET A 279 -23.38 -23.09 18.71
CA MET A 279 -21.93 -23.10 18.55
C MET A 279 -21.25 -23.66 19.81
N THR A 280 -20.17 -24.43 19.66
CA THR A 280 -19.39 -24.91 20.81
C THR A 280 -18.50 -23.78 21.37
N PHE A 281 -18.06 -23.94 22.62
CA PHE A 281 -17.10 -23.00 23.20
C PHE A 281 -15.77 -22.95 22.41
N GLY A 282 -15.28 -24.10 21.92
CA GLY A 282 -14.10 -24.15 21.07
C GLY A 282 -14.27 -23.39 19.75
N GLN A 283 -15.45 -23.49 19.13
CA GLN A 283 -15.80 -22.73 17.93
C GLN A 283 -15.90 -21.22 18.20
N PHE A 284 -16.40 -20.82 19.37
CA PHE A 284 -16.39 -19.41 19.79
C PHE A 284 -14.98 -18.83 19.88
N VAL A 285 -14.09 -19.53 20.60
CA VAL A 285 -12.67 -19.12 20.74
C VAL A 285 -11.98 -19.08 19.38
N ALA A 286 -12.28 -20.03 18.49
CA ALA A 286 -11.78 -20.04 17.12
C ALA A 286 -12.21 -18.79 16.32
N ALA A 287 -13.51 -18.51 16.34
CA ALA A 287 -14.10 -17.36 15.68
C ALA A 287 -13.49 -16.05 16.23
N GLU A 288 -13.21 -15.98 17.53
CA GLU A 288 -12.50 -14.85 18.13
C GLU A 288 -11.11 -14.66 17.54
N VAL A 289 -10.29 -15.70 17.53
CA VAL A 289 -8.92 -15.63 16.96
C VAL A 289 -8.97 -15.18 15.50
N ILE A 290 -9.97 -15.62 14.73
CA ILE A 290 -10.14 -15.21 13.33
C ILE A 290 -10.57 -13.73 13.22
N VAL A 291 -11.55 -13.29 14.01
CA VAL A 291 -12.04 -11.90 13.98
C VAL A 291 -10.96 -10.92 14.46
N VAL A 292 -10.11 -11.31 15.41
CA VAL A 292 -8.95 -10.52 15.82
C VAL A 292 -7.95 -10.39 14.68
N GLN A 293 -7.65 -11.46 13.95
CA GLN A 293 -6.78 -11.41 12.77
C GLN A 293 -7.37 -10.52 11.66
N ILE A 294 -8.67 -10.65 11.37
CA ILE A 294 -9.37 -9.77 10.43
C ILE A 294 -9.24 -8.32 10.89
N SER A 295 -9.44 -8.05 12.18
CA SER A 295 -9.35 -6.70 12.73
C SER A 295 -7.98 -6.07 12.51
N TYR A 296 -6.90 -6.83 12.75
CA TYR A 296 -5.54 -6.36 12.46
C TYR A 296 -5.28 -6.19 10.97
N ALA A 297 -5.78 -7.08 10.12
CA ALA A 297 -5.67 -6.98 8.68
C ALA A 297 -6.39 -5.73 8.14
N VAL A 298 -7.58 -5.41 8.66
CA VAL A 298 -8.33 -4.18 8.34
C VAL A 298 -7.54 -2.94 8.73
N GLU A 299 -6.99 -2.91 9.95
CA GLU A 299 -6.16 -1.81 10.42
C GLU A 299 -4.93 -1.63 9.54
N LYS A 300 -4.25 -2.71 9.20
CA LYS A 300 -3.09 -2.69 8.31
C LYS A 300 -3.45 -2.17 6.92
N LEU A 301 -4.57 -2.59 6.34
CA LEU A 301 -5.06 -2.07 5.06
C LEU A 301 -5.31 -0.56 5.12
N MET A 302 -6.04 -0.09 6.14
CA MET A 302 -6.43 1.31 6.27
C MET A 302 -5.22 2.22 6.52
N THR A 303 -4.28 1.78 7.35
CA THR A 303 -3.03 2.49 7.63
C THR A 303 -2.08 2.52 6.43
N SER A 304 -2.18 1.53 5.53
CA SER A 304 -1.35 1.43 4.32
C SER A 304 -1.86 2.24 3.13
N MET A 305 -3.08 2.78 3.20
CA MET A 305 -3.67 3.59 2.11
C MET A 305 -2.80 4.77 1.69
N ASN A 306 -2.16 5.46 2.65
CA ASN A 306 -1.23 6.56 2.34
C ASN A 306 -0.17 6.14 1.32
N THR A 307 0.39 4.94 1.48
CA THR A 307 1.42 4.42 0.60
C THR A 307 0.92 4.21 -0.82
N ILE A 308 -0.34 3.75 -1.02
CA ILE A 308 -0.93 3.67 -2.37
C ILE A 308 -1.05 5.05 -2.99
N PHE A 309 -1.56 6.03 -2.24
CA PHE A 309 -1.74 7.37 -2.78
C PHE A 309 -0.40 8.01 -3.15
N ASP A 310 0.62 7.81 -2.32
CA ASP A 310 1.99 8.24 -2.61
C ASP A 310 2.54 7.55 -3.86
N MET A 311 2.35 6.23 -4.03
CA MET A 311 2.76 5.52 -5.25
C MET A 311 2.06 6.04 -6.51
N VAL A 312 0.75 6.29 -6.42
CA VAL A 312 -0.03 6.85 -7.53
C VAL A 312 0.45 8.25 -7.90
N THR A 313 0.70 9.09 -6.89
CA THR A 313 1.28 10.43 -7.08
C THR A 313 2.68 10.36 -7.67
N SER A 314 3.53 9.47 -7.18
CA SER A 314 4.90 9.27 -7.70
C SER A 314 4.89 8.76 -9.13
N ALA A 315 3.96 7.87 -9.52
CA ALA A 315 3.81 7.45 -10.90
C ALA A 315 3.40 8.60 -11.84
N GLU A 316 2.50 9.49 -11.39
CA GLU A 316 2.12 10.69 -12.13
C GLU A 316 3.31 11.65 -12.32
N LYS A 317 4.16 11.80 -11.30
CA LYS A 317 5.34 12.68 -11.35
C LYS A 317 6.45 12.13 -12.24
N LEU A 318 6.74 10.84 -12.13
CA LEU A 318 7.71 10.14 -12.98
C LEU A 318 7.32 10.28 -14.45
N ALA A 319 6.01 10.18 -14.73
CA ALA A 319 5.51 10.20 -16.09
C ALA A 319 5.75 11.51 -16.83
N VAL A 320 5.93 12.63 -16.14
CA VAL A 320 6.23 13.90 -16.81
C VAL A 320 7.53 13.85 -17.60
N VAL A 321 8.51 13.03 -17.19
CA VAL A 321 9.76 12.85 -17.96
C VAL A 321 9.59 11.80 -19.04
N THR A 322 8.87 10.71 -18.75
CA THR A 322 8.70 9.60 -19.71
C THR A 322 7.65 9.88 -20.78
N ASP A 323 6.79 10.90 -20.61
CA ASP A 323 5.79 11.29 -21.61
C ASP A 323 6.31 12.37 -22.58
N MET A 324 7.48 12.98 -22.33
CA MET A 324 8.05 14.00 -23.22
C MET A 324 8.44 13.41 -24.57
N GLU A 325 8.14 14.17 -25.64
CA GLU A 325 8.48 13.77 -27.00
C GLU A 325 9.99 13.77 -27.26
N LEU A 326 10.47 12.74 -27.97
CA LEU A 326 11.89 12.59 -28.34
C LEU A 326 12.17 13.12 -29.76
N GLU A 327 13.37 13.63 -30.01
CA GLU A 327 13.78 14.24 -31.28
C GLU A 327 13.68 13.26 -32.47
N ASP A 328 13.95 11.98 -32.26
CA ASP A 328 14.03 10.98 -33.34
C ASP A 328 12.72 10.23 -33.65
N GLY A 329 11.61 10.54 -32.97
CA GLY A 329 10.34 9.81 -33.16
C GLY A 329 10.40 8.30 -32.87
N GLN A 330 11.53 7.79 -32.37
CA GLN A 330 11.69 6.41 -31.93
C GLN A 330 11.04 6.25 -30.56
N GLU A 331 9.79 5.78 -30.56
CA GLU A 331 9.20 5.22 -29.34
C GLU A 331 10.07 4.05 -28.87
N VAL A 332 10.45 4.07 -27.60
CA VAL A 332 11.17 2.97 -26.97
C VAL A 332 10.24 1.76 -26.97
N ASN A 333 10.47 0.81 -27.87
CA ASN A 333 9.72 -0.43 -27.88
C ASN A 333 10.18 -1.26 -26.66
N HIS A 334 9.36 -1.27 -25.62
CA HIS A 334 9.70 -1.89 -24.35
C HIS A 334 9.76 -3.42 -24.50
N GLY A 335 10.98 -3.95 -24.52
CA GLY A 335 11.27 -5.39 -24.38
C GLY A 335 11.05 -5.92 -22.96
#